data_AF-A0A292SGZ5-F1
#
_entry.id   AF-A0A292SGZ5-F1
#
_cell.length_a   1.000
_cell.length_b   1.000
_cell.length_c   1.000
_cell.angle_alpha   90.00
_cell.angle_beta   90.00
_cell.angle_gamma   90.00
#
_symmetry.space_group_name_H-M   'P 1'
#
loop_
_entity.id
_entity.type
_entity.pdbx_description
1 polymer ?
#
loop_
_entity_poly.entity_id
_entity_poly.type
_entity_poly.pdbx_seq_one_letter_code
_entity_poly.pdbx_strand_id
1 'polypeptide(L)'
;MSKMKLFKQAEQMYLKGSTVSEISLQLGIAKRTLFYWKKKYDWDKKWQEAMYDKTLFKEDLQKFAKKLMNRISNSKQRKIQISQAEYYSLVNILKLFPELKEPETPNKTPQVKKELSPDFIRQIEREILGIE
;
A
#
# COMPACT_ATOMS: atom_id res chain seq x y z
N MET A 1 -1.63 42.35 -16.53
CA MET A 1 -1.26 41.18 -15.67
C MET A 1 0.23 40.92 -15.75
N SER A 2 0.90 40.55 -14.65
CA SER A 2 2.33 40.20 -14.68
C SER A 2 2.56 38.87 -15.43
N LYS A 3 3.68 38.75 -16.14
CA LYS A 3 4.10 37.50 -16.82
C LYS A 3 4.07 36.29 -15.88
N MET A 4 4.42 36.49 -14.61
CA MET A 4 4.39 35.43 -13.59
C MET A 4 2.97 34.98 -13.24
N LYS A 5 1.98 35.88 -13.28
CA LYS A 5 0.57 35.52 -13.05
C LYS A 5 0.03 34.67 -14.21
N LEU A 6 0.35 35.06 -15.45
CA LEU A 6 -0.01 34.30 -16.65
C LEU A 6 0.65 32.91 -16.67
N PHE A 7 1.91 32.81 -16.25
CA PHE A 7 2.61 31.54 -16.10
C PHE A 7 1.87 30.58 -15.14
N LYS A 8 1.57 31.04 -13.92
CA LYS A 8 0.87 30.21 -12.91
C LYS A 8 -0.52 29.79 -13.39
N GLN A 9 -1.24 30.69 -14.05
CA GLN A 9 -2.56 30.39 -14.59
C GLN A 9 -2.50 29.36 -15.71
N ALA A 10 -1.54 29.51 -16.64
CA ALA A 10 -1.32 28.55 -17.71
C ALA A 10 -0.91 27.16 -17.18
N GLU A 11 -0.05 27.11 -16.16
CA GLU A 11 0.35 25.85 -15.50
C GLU A 11 -0.86 25.15 -14.88
N GLN A 12 -1.70 25.88 -14.13
CA GLN A 12 -2.90 25.31 -13.53
C GLN A 12 -3.89 24.78 -14.56
N MET A 13 -4.08 25.49 -15.69
CA MET A 13 -4.94 25.02 -16.77
C MET A 13 -4.39 23.73 -17.39
N TYR A 14 -3.08 23.66 -17.62
CA TYR A 14 -2.43 22.46 -18.15
C TYR A 14 -2.58 21.27 -17.20
N LEU A 15 -2.36 21.48 -15.90
CA LEU A 15 -2.50 20.42 -14.88
C LEU A 15 -3.95 19.91 -14.76
N LYS A 16 -4.94 20.74 -15.10
CA LYS A 16 -6.36 20.35 -15.16
C LYS A 16 -6.76 19.66 -16.47
N GLY A 17 -5.82 19.46 -17.40
CA GLY A 17 -6.02 18.74 -18.66
C GLY A 17 -6.27 19.62 -19.89
N SER A 18 -6.18 20.94 -19.79
CA SER A 18 -6.32 21.81 -20.98
C SER A 18 -5.10 21.68 -21.91
N THR A 19 -5.35 21.69 -23.22
CA THR A 19 -4.29 21.62 -24.22
C THR A 19 -3.55 22.96 -24.36
N VAL A 20 -2.32 22.91 -24.87
CA VAL A 20 -1.54 24.14 -25.17
C VAL A 20 -2.30 25.08 -26.12
N SER A 21 -3.11 24.54 -27.05
CA SER A 21 -3.92 25.34 -27.96
C SER A 21 -5.06 26.08 -27.24
N GLU A 22 -5.77 25.40 -26.33
CA GLU A 22 -6.84 26.00 -25.53
C GLU A 22 -6.30 27.09 -24.60
N ILE A 23 -5.19 26.81 -23.91
CA ILE A 23 -4.54 27.77 -23.02
C ILE A 23 -4.05 28.99 -23.81
N SER A 24 -3.51 28.77 -25.01
CA SER A 24 -3.05 29.84 -25.90
C SER A 24 -4.19 30.78 -26.30
N LEU A 25 -5.33 30.23 -26.68
CA LEU A 25 -6.53 31.00 -27.04
C LEU A 25 -7.12 31.74 -25.84
N GLN A 26 -7.23 31.07 -24.70
CA GLN A 26 -7.87 31.65 -23.51
C GLN A 26 -7.03 32.74 -22.83
N LEU A 27 -5.70 32.56 -22.78
CA LEU A 27 -4.80 33.51 -22.11
C LEU A 27 -4.12 34.50 -23.06
N GLY A 28 -4.34 34.37 -24.37
CA GLY A 28 -3.68 35.19 -25.39
C GLY A 28 -2.15 34.99 -25.43
N ILE A 29 -1.67 33.82 -25.01
CA ILE A 29 -0.23 33.51 -24.93
C ILE A 29 0.18 32.75 -26.18
N ALA A 30 1.27 33.16 -26.83
CA ALA A 30 1.81 32.42 -27.97
C ALA A 30 2.17 30.98 -27.59
N LYS A 31 1.76 30.00 -28.42
CA LYS A 31 2.02 28.56 -28.19
C LYS A 31 3.51 28.26 -27.93
N ARG A 32 4.42 28.95 -28.62
CA ARG A 32 5.87 28.80 -28.42
C ARG A 32 6.31 29.08 -26.98
N THR A 33 5.72 30.09 -26.35
CA THR A 33 5.98 30.44 -24.94
C THR A 33 5.47 29.35 -24.00
N LEU A 34 4.27 28.81 -24.27
CA LEU A 34 3.71 27.70 -23.50
C LEU A 34 4.55 26.42 -23.63
N PHE A 35 5.01 26.08 -24.84
CA PHE A 35 5.93 24.94 -25.03
C PHE A 35 7.25 25.14 -24.29
N TYR A 36 7.81 26.35 -24.29
CA TYR A 36 9.00 26.67 -23.52
C TYR A 36 8.78 26.47 -22.02
N TRP A 37 7.67 26.97 -21.47
CA TRP A 37 7.33 26.79 -20.05
C TRP A 37 7.08 25.33 -19.70
N LYS A 38 6.29 24.62 -20.50
CA LYS A 38 6.03 23.18 -20.36
C LYS A 38 7.33 22.38 -20.25
N LYS A 39 8.30 22.66 -21.12
CA LYS A 39 9.62 22.00 -21.13
C LYS A 39 10.52 22.45 -19.98
N LYS A 40 10.55 23.75 -19.67
CA LYS A 40 11.46 24.30 -18.64
C LYS A 40 11.07 23.92 -17.22
N TYR A 41 9.79 23.74 -16.97
CA TYR A 41 9.23 23.50 -15.62
C TYR A 41 8.58 22.12 -15.49
N ASP A 42 8.87 21.21 -16.42
CA ASP A 42 8.43 19.81 -16.41
C ASP A 42 6.93 19.63 -16.13
N TRP A 43 6.09 20.41 -16.82
CA TRP A 43 4.65 20.35 -16.62
C TRP A 43 4.06 18.96 -16.89
N ASP A 44 4.65 18.18 -17.80
CA ASP A 44 4.23 16.80 -18.06
C ASP A 44 4.44 15.92 -16.84
N LYS A 45 5.58 16.04 -16.16
CA LYS A 45 5.88 15.28 -14.95
C LYS A 45 4.91 15.68 -13.83
N LYS A 46 4.67 16.98 -13.65
CA LYS A 46 3.70 17.48 -12.66
C LYS A 46 2.27 17.03 -12.99
N TRP A 47 1.89 17.00 -14.26
CA TRP A 47 0.59 16.50 -14.68
C TRP A 47 0.48 15.01 -14.41
N GLN A 48 1.52 14.22 -14.73
CA GLN A 48 1.57 12.80 -14.39
C GLN A 48 1.46 12.57 -12.88
N GLU A 49 2.20 13.32 -12.06
CA GLU A 49 2.13 13.23 -10.60
C GLU A 49 0.78 13.65 -10.02
N ALA A 50 0.13 14.67 -10.62
CA ALA A 50 -1.18 15.15 -10.20
C ALA A 50 -2.33 14.23 -10.66
N MET A 51 -2.19 13.63 -11.84
CA MET A 51 -3.14 12.68 -12.41
C MET A 51 -2.93 11.27 -11.85
N TYR A 52 -1.75 10.98 -11.30
CA TYR A 52 -1.48 9.78 -10.54
C TYR A 52 -2.24 9.84 -9.22
N ASP A 53 -3.49 9.40 -9.27
CA ASP A 53 -4.28 9.22 -8.09
C ASP A 53 -3.68 8.07 -7.26
N LYS A 54 -2.85 8.46 -6.29
CA LYS A 54 -2.23 7.52 -5.34
C LYS A 54 -3.29 6.67 -4.63
N THR A 55 -4.52 7.17 -4.48
CA THR A 55 -5.62 6.42 -3.85
C THR A 55 -6.16 5.35 -4.80
N LEU A 56 -6.43 5.71 -6.06
CA LEU A 56 -6.86 4.75 -7.08
C LEU A 56 -5.80 3.66 -7.31
N PHE A 57 -4.52 4.04 -7.40
CA PHE A 57 -3.43 3.07 -7.52
C PHE A 57 -3.34 2.15 -6.30
N LYS A 58 -3.52 2.70 -5.09
CA LYS A 58 -3.56 1.92 -3.85
C LYS A 58 -4.70 0.90 -3.89
N GLU A 59 -5.89 1.31 -4.30
CA GLU A 59 -7.05 0.42 -4.44
C GLU A 59 -6.81 -0.69 -5.47
N ASP A 60 -6.25 -0.36 -6.62
CA ASP A 60 -5.98 -1.33 -7.68
C ASP A 60 -4.88 -2.31 -7.27
N LEU A 61 -3.85 -1.84 -6.57
CA LEU A 61 -2.81 -2.70 -6.01
C LEU A 61 -3.38 -3.63 -4.92
N GLN A 62 -4.31 -3.15 -4.09
CA GLN A 62 -5.03 -3.99 -3.12
C GLN A 62 -5.91 -5.05 -3.81
N LYS A 63 -6.65 -4.68 -4.87
CA LYS A 63 -7.45 -5.62 -5.67
C LYS A 63 -6.56 -6.68 -6.32
N PHE A 64 -5.38 -6.28 -6.83
CA PHE A 64 -4.40 -7.20 -7.40
C PHE A 64 -3.87 -8.18 -6.35
N ALA A 65 -3.46 -7.68 -5.17
CA ALA A 65 -3.02 -8.52 -4.06
C ALA A 65 -4.09 -9.56 -3.67
N LYS A 66 -5.37 -9.15 -3.58
CA LYS A 66 -6.50 -10.06 -3.30
C LYS A 66 -6.66 -11.14 -4.38
N LYS A 67 -6.55 -10.79 -5.66
CA LYS A 67 -6.59 -11.77 -6.76
C LYS A 67 -5.44 -12.77 -6.67
N LEU A 68 -4.23 -12.30 -6.38
CA LEU A 68 -3.05 -13.15 -6.24
C LEU A 68 -3.19 -14.10 -5.03
N MET A 69 -3.65 -13.60 -3.88
CA MET A 69 -3.98 -14.42 -2.71
C MET A 69 -4.99 -15.51 -3.05
N ASN A 70 -6.12 -15.15 -3.67
CA ASN A 70 -7.16 -16.12 -4.07
C ASN A 70 -6.63 -17.18 -5.03
N ARG A 71 -5.75 -16.80 -5.97
CA ARG A 71 -5.11 -17.76 -6.87
C ARG A 71 -4.22 -18.74 -6.11
N ILE A 72 -3.41 -18.24 -5.17
CA ILE A 72 -2.53 -19.06 -4.34
C ILE A 72 -3.35 -19.99 -3.43
N SER A 73 -4.41 -19.50 -2.78
CA SER A 73 -5.27 -20.31 -1.90
C SER A 73 -6.02 -21.41 -2.65
N ASN A 74 -6.45 -21.15 -3.89
CA ASN A 74 -7.17 -22.12 -4.71
C ASN A 74 -6.23 -23.05 -5.52
N SER A 75 -4.92 -22.87 -5.42
CA SER A 75 -3.93 -23.64 -6.19
C SER A 75 -4.05 -25.15 -5.98
N LYS A 76 -4.28 -25.57 -4.73
CA LYS A 76 -4.46 -26.99 -4.34
C LYS A 76 -5.71 -27.63 -4.97
N GLN A 77 -6.81 -26.91 -5.03
CA GLN A 77 -8.07 -27.40 -5.60
C GLN A 77 -8.03 -27.48 -7.14
N ARG A 78 -7.32 -26.53 -7.77
CA ARG A 78 -7.28 -26.40 -9.23
C ARG A 78 -6.04 -27.04 -9.87
N LYS A 79 -5.19 -27.72 -9.10
CA LYS A 79 -3.87 -28.25 -9.53
C LYS A 79 -3.01 -27.20 -10.26
N ILE A 80 -3.13 -25.94 -9.86
CA ILE A 80 -2.34 -24.84 -10.44
C ILE A 80 -1.00 -24.80 -9.72
N GLN A 81 0.10 -24.93 -10.44
CA GLN A 81 1.42 -24.70 -9.86
C GLN A 81 1.61 -23.21 -9.57
N ILE A 82 2.00 -22.89 -8.33
CA ILE A 82 2.38 -21.54 -7.92
C ILE A 82 3.90 -21.49 -7.90
N SER A 83 4.45 -20.52 -8.62
CA SER A 83 5.89 -20.29 -8.63
C SER A 83 6.35 -19.58 -7.34
N GLN A 84 7.61 -19.79 -6.98
CA GLN A 84 8.23 -19.09 -5.85
C GLN A 84 8.23 -17.57 -6.05
N ALA A 85 8.36 -17.11 -7.31
CA ALA A 85 8.30 -15.69 -7.66
C ALA A 85 6.94 -15.09 -7.30
N GLU A 86 5.83 -15.76 -7.60
CA GLU A 86 4.48 -15.29 -7.25
C GLU A 86 4.29 -15.15 -5.74
N TYR A 87 4.85 -16.08 -4.95
CA TYR A 87 4.81 -15.99 -3.49
C TYR A 87 5.59 -14.76 -2.98
N TYR A 88 6.82 -14.56 -3.47
CA TYR A 88 7.62 -13.39 -3.09
C TYR A 88 7.00 -12.07 -3.55
N SER A 89 6.40 -12.03 -4.75
CA SER A 89 5.67 -10.86 -5.23
C SER A 89 4.53 -10.50 -4.28
N LEU A 90 3.74 -11.48 -3.83
CA LEU A 90 2.68 -11.22 -2.86
C LEU A 90 3.24 -10.65 -1.54
N VAL A 91 4.27 -11.29 -0.97
CA VAL A 91 4.90 -10.83 0.28
C VAL A 91 5.42 -9.40 0.14
N ASN A 92 6.07 -9.06 -0.97
CA ASN A 92 6.58 -7.72 -1.21
C ASN A 92 5.47 -6.69 -1.36
N ILE A 93 4.37 -7.04 -2.04
CA ILE A 93 3.19 -6.17 -2.16
C ILE A 93 2.55 -5.95 -0.79
N LEU A 94 2.39 -6.99 0.04
CA LEU A 94 1.81 -6.88 1.38
C LEU A 94 2.65 -6.00 2.31
N LYS A 95 3.98 -5.98 2.17
CA LYS A 95 4.87 -5.08 2.93
C LYS A 95 4.59 -3.59 2.66
N LEU A 96 4.01 -3.25 1.51
CA LEU A 96 3.62 -1.88 1.16
C LEU A 96 2.35 -1.41 1.87
N PHE A 97 1.62 -2.33 2.54
CA PHE A 97 0.38 -2.06 3.25
C PHE A 97 0.54 -2.41 4.75
N PRO A 98 1.31 -1.64 5.52
CA PRO A 98 1.50 -1.89 6.95
C PRO A 98 0.18 -1.89 7.72
N GLU A 99 -0.85 -1.19 7.24
CA GLU A 99 -2.20 -1.18 7.82
C GLU A 99 -2.93 -2.54 7.76
N LEU A 100 -2.47 -3.48 6.92
CA LEU A 100 -3.02 -4.84 6.85
C LEU A 100 -2.37 -5.79 7.86
N LYS A 101 -1.27 -5.37 8.49
CA LYS A 101 -0.75 -6.10 9.64
C LYS A 101 -1.73 -5.85 10.77
N GLU A 102 -2.37 -6.91 11.26
CA GLU A 102 -3.00 -6.84 12.57
C GLU A 102 -1.95 -6.26 13.54
N PRO A 103 -2.30 -5.31 14.42
CA PRO A 103 -1.39 -4.92 15.47
C PRO A 103 -0.99 -6.21 16.15
N GLU A 104 0.31 -6.51 16.18
CA GLU A 104 0.85 -7.63 16.93
C GLU A 104 0.26 -7.47 18.34
N THR A 105 -0.83 -8.17 18.65
CA THR A 105 -1.27 -8.29 20.03
C THR A 105 -0.05 -8.88 20.68
N PRO A 106 0.56 -8.20 21.68
CA PRO A 106 1.76 -8.73 22.31
C PRO A 106 1.40 -10.16 22.65
N ASN A 107 2.10 -11.11 22.04
CA ASN A 107 1.88 -12.52 22.27
C ASN A 107 2.02 -12.69 23.78
N LYS A 108 0.89 -12.67 24.50
CA LYS A 108 0.81 -13.26 25.82
C LYS A 108 1.00 -14.72 25.50
N THR A 109 2.26 -15.16 25.48
CA THR A 109 2.60 -16.52 25.83
C THR A 109 1.65 -16.88 26.96
N PRO A 110 0.82 -17.93 26.83
CA PRO A 110 0.08 -18.40 27.98
C PRO A 110 1.16 -18.69 29.02
N GLN A 111 1.27 -17.81 30.03
CA GLN A 111 1.95 -18.17 31.25
C GLN A 111 1.10 -19.29 31.81
N VAL A 112 1.43 -20.52 31.41
CA VAL A 112 1.03 -21.71 32.13
C VAL A 112 1.48 -21.43 33.55
N LYS A 113 0.53 -21.11 34.44
CA LYS A 113 0.80 -21.03 35.87
C LYS A 113 1.28 -22.42 36.26
N LYS A 114 2.61 -22.60 36.33
CA LYS A 114 3.26 -23.82 36.81
C LYS A 114 3.23 -23.86 38.33
N GLU A 115 2.07 -23.61 38.92
CA GLU A 115 1.84 -23.85 40.33
C GLU A 115 0.94 -25.07 40.37
N LEU A 116 1.54 -26.23 40.66
CA LEU A 116 0.78 -27.42 41.00
C LEU A 116 -0.01 -27.07 42.27
N SER A 117 -1.32 -27.34 42.27
CA SER A 117 -2.15 -27.11 43.46
C SER A 117 -1.51 -27.82 44.66
N PRO A 118 -1.45 -27.20 45.85
CA PRO A 118 -0.92 -27.84 47.05
C PRO A 118 -1.55 -29.19 47.34
N ASP A 119 -2.83 -29.37 46.99
CA ASP A 119 -3.55 -30.63 47.13
C ASP A 119 -3.00 -31.72 46.20
N PHE A 120 -2.58 -31.36 44.99
CA PHE A 120 -1.99 -32.29 44.04
C PHE A 120 -0.57 -32.71 44.48
N ILE A 121 0.19 -31.80 45.08
CA ILE A 121 1.49 -32.11 45.67
C ILE A 121 1.31 -33.08 46.84
N ARG A 122 0.37 -32.80 47.75
CA ARG A 122 0.04 -33.68 48.88
C ARG A 122 -0.42 -35.07 48.43
N GLN A 123 -1.16 -35.14 47.33
CA GLN A 123 -1.59 -36.41 46.77
C GLN A 123 -0.40 -37.24 46.28
N ILE A 124 0.55 -36.62 45.56
CA ILE A 124 1.79 -37.29 45.12
C ILE A 124 2.62 -37.74 46.32
N GLU A 125 2.80 -36.88 47.32
CA GLU A 125 3.58 -37.17 48.52
C GLU A 125 3.01 -38.38 49.28
N ARG A 126 1.69 -38.47 49.39
CA ARG A 126 1.02 -39.57 50.11
C ARG A 126 0.95 -40.86 49.30
N GLU A 127 0.55 -40.78 48.03
CA GLU A 127 0.27 -41.96 47.21
C GLU A 127 1.52 -42.57 46.56
N ILE A 128 2.52 -41.75 46.24
CA ILE A 128 3.72 -42.20 45.52
C ILE A 128 4.95 -42.22 46.43
N LEU A 129 5.12 -41.21 47.28
CA LEU A 129 6.32 -41.09 48.13
C LEU A 129 6.11 -41.67 49.55
N GLY A 130 4.87 -41.94 49.95
CA GLY A 130 4.54 -42.52 51.26
C GLY A 130 4.84 -41.60 52.45
N ILE A 131 4.86 -40.29 52.21
CA ILE A 131 5.11 -39.26 53.23
C ILE A 131 3.75 -38.74 53.71
N GLU A 132 3.48 -38.82 55.02
CA GLU A 132 2.29 -38.22 55.66
C GLU A 132 2.56 -36.80 56.17
#